data_AF-A0AAV2WQ29-F1
#
_entry.id   AF-A0AAV2WQ29-F1
#
_cell.length_a   1.000
_cell.length_b   1.000
_cell.length_c   1.000
_cell.angle_alpha   90.00
_cell.angle_beta   90.00
_cell.angle_gamma   90.00
#
_symmetry.space_group_name_H-M   'P 1'
#
loop_
_entity.id
_entity.type
_entity.pdbx_description
1 polymer ?
#
loop_
_entity_poly.entity_id
_entity_poly.type
_entity_poly.pdbx_seq_one_letter_code
_entity_poly.pdbx_strand_id
1 'polypeptide(L)'
;MSTTIGEEQRSLAFEEVGPAQRGTRSDEVVLAISPAFADFFSKTIVDTPHAEVIRQILAGIEEQEVAARCIRVRHSADLAVLAHTAAKLSGSGIGIGILSRGTAMIHQRDLPRLSSLELFPQCPLLTLDTYRSIGANAAQYAKGESPEPVPTLNDQMARPRWQAKAALLHLKETEQIRKGNKPVEVTPKFSVAAAV
;
A
#
# COMPACT_ATOMS: atom_id res chain seq x y z
N MET A 1 -10.36 -18.49 -29.16
CA MET A 1 -11.25 -17.48 -28.56
C MET A 1 -11.62 -17.97 -27.18
N SER A 2 -10.87 -17.54 -26.16
CA SER A 2 -11.17 -17.91 -24.78
C SER A 2 -12.05 -16.81 -24.20
N THR A 3 -13.27 -17.17 -23.86
CA THR A 3 -14.28 -16.28 -23.29
C THR A 3 -13.79 -15.80 -21.93
N THR A 4 -13.45 -14.51 -21.84
CA THR A 4 -13.12 -13.82 -20.59
C THR A 4 -14.33 -13.90 -19.68
N ILE A 5 -14.25 -14.72 -18.62
CA ILE A 5 -15.18 -14.65 -17.50
C ILE A 5 -15.01 -13.23 -16.94
N GLY A 6 -16.06 -12.41 -17.03
CA GLY A 6 -16.04 -11.05 -16.50
C GLY A 6 -15.67 -11.11 -15.02
N GLU A 7 -14.47 -10.63 -14.69
CA GLU A 7 -14.14 -10.35 -13.30
C GLU A 7 -15.10 -9.26 -12.85
N GLU A 8 -16.09 -9.64 -12.04
CA GLU A 8 -16.97 -8.69 -11.38
C GLU A 8 -16.11 -7.62 -10.70
N GLN A 9 -16.28 -6.38 -11.15
CA GLN A 9 -15.45 -5.28 -10.69
C GLN A 9 -15.65 -5.12 -9.19
N ARG A 10 -14.61 -5.32 -8.37
CA ARG A 10 -14.70 -5.19 -6.92
C ARG A 10 -14.61 -3.72 -6.51
N SER A 11 -15.43 -3.34 -5.54
CA SER A 11 -15.30 -2.06 -4.85
C SER A 11 -14.64 -2.27 -3.48
N LEU A 12 -13.93 -1.25 -2.99
CA LEU A 12 -13.23 -1.26 -1.71
C LEU A 12 -13.60 -0.01 -0.94
N ALA A 13 -14.07 -0.20 0.29
CA ALA A 13 -14.17 0.83 1.30
C ALA A 13 -13.32 0.43 2.52
N PHE A 14 -12.97 1.41 3.35
CA PHE A 14 -12.29 1.17 4.62
C PHE A 14 -13.18 1.63 5.77
N GLU A 15 -13.49 0.72 6.68
CA GLU A 15 -14.20 1.02 7.92
C GLU A 15 -13.19 1.41 9.01
N GLU A 16 -13.41 2.54 9.69
CA GLU A 16 -12.56 2.96 10.80
C GLU A 16 -12.81 2.12 12.05
N VAL A 17 -11.75 1.57 12.62
CA VAL A 17 -11.80 0.83 13.89
C VAL A 17 -11.53 1.76 15.08
N GLY A 18 -10.60 2.71 14.92
CA GLY A 18 -10.20 3.65 15.95
C GLY A 18 -8.74 4.10 15.79
N PRO A 19 -8.21 4.90 16.75
CA PRO A 19 -6.81 5.33 16.69
C PRO A 19 -5.85 4.13 16.61
N ALA A 20 -4.95 4.13 15.62
CA ALA A 20 -4.01 3.04 15.45
C ALA A 20 -3.04 2.96 16.64
N GLN A 21 -2.95 1.78 17.24
CA GLN A 21 -2.03 1.50 18.34
C GLN A 21 -0.83 0.69 17.84
N ARG A 22 0.24 0.68 18.64
CA ARG A 22 1.36 -0.23 18.42
C ARG A 22 0.89 -1.67 18.66
N GLY A 23 1.11 -2.55 17.68
CA GLY A 23 0.74 -3.95 17.80
C GLY A 23 1.67 -4.72 18.73
N THR A 24 1.13 -5.79 19.29
CA THR A 24 1.84 -6.70 20.22
C THR A 24 2.28 -8.00 19.55
N ARG A 25 1.79 -8.28 18.35
CA ARG A 25 2.12 -9.45 17.55
C ARG A 25 3.50 -9.32 16.94
N SER A 26 4.37 -10.31 17.14
CA SER A 26 5.65 -10.37 16.44
C SER A 26 5.49 -10.77 14.96
N ASP A 27 4.35 -11.37 14.62
CA ASP A 27 4.00 -11.92 13.31
C ASP A 27 2.93 -11.06 12.61
N GLU A 28 3.13 -9.74 12.56
CA GLU A 28 2.25 -8.84 11.79
C GLU A 28 3.02 -7.95 10.80
N VAL A 29 2.37 -7.56 9.71
CA VAL A 29 2.78 -6.48 8.83
C VAL A 29 1.70 -5.42 8.84
N VAL A 30 2.10 -4.16 9.10
CA VAL A 30 1.18 -3.02 9.02
C VAL A 30 1.24 -2.41 7.62
N LEU A 31 0.09 -2.28 6.97
CA LEU A 31 -0.08 -1.59 5.69
C LEU A 31 -0.65 -0.19 5.92
N ALA A 32 0.17 0.84 5.71
CA ALA A 32 -0.26 2.24 5.69
C ALA A 32 -0.74 2.66 4.30
N ILE A 33 -2.03 2.98 4.21
CA ILE A 33 -2.61 3.65 3.05
C ILE A 33 -2.61 5.17 3.26
N SER A 34 -2.42 5.90 2.18
CA SER A 34 -2.43 7.36 2.15
C SER A 34 -3.81 7.97 2.41
N PRO A 35 -3.91 9.28 2.69
CA PRO A 35 -5.17 9.93 3.08
C PRO A 35 -6.31 9.71 2.09
N ALA A 36 -6.00 9.70 0.78
CA ALA A 36 -6.97 9.65 -0.31
C ALA A 36 -7.23 8.25 -0.88
N PHE A 37 -6.52 7.22 -0.40
CA PHE A 37 -6.56 5.88 -0.98
C PHE A 37 -7.91 5.20 -0.71
N ALA A 38 -8.58 4.72 -1.76
CA ALA A 38 -9.90 4.07 -1.69
C ALA A 38 -10.92 4.95 -0.96
N ASP A 39 -10.86 6.24 -1.27
CA ASP A 39 -11.75 7.30 -0.83
C ASP A 39 -11.86 8.29 -2.00
N PHE A 40 -11.14 9.43 -1.96
CA PHE A 40 -11.06 10.36 -3.09
C PHE A 40 -10.53 9.71 -4.38
N PHE A 41 -9.62 8.74 -4.26
CA PHE A 41 -9.14 7.93 -5.39
C PHE A 41 -9.55 6.47 -5.24
N SER A 42 -9.95 5.85 -6.35
CA SER A 42 -10.28 4.42 -6.42
C SER A 42 -9.35 3.61 -7.33
N LYS A 43 -8.40 4.25 -8.02
CA LYS A 43 -7.48 3.64 -8.98
C LYS A 43 -6.08 4.26 -8.94
N THR A 44 -5.08 3.47 -9.34
CA THR A 44 -3.67 3.90 -9.48
C THR A 44 -3.46 4.80 -10.69
N ILE A 45 -2.22 5.25 -10.90
CA ILE A 45 -1.84 6.09 -12.04
C ILE A 45 -2.09 5.45 -13.42
N VAL A 46 -2.13 4.12 -13.50
CA VAL A 46 -2.44 3.33 -14.72
C VAL A 46 -3.81 2.65 -14.62
N ASP A 47 -4.71 3.23 -13.83
CA ASP A 47 -6.12 2.83 -13.72
C ASP A 47 -6.36 1.43 -13.12
N THR A 48 -5.35 0.85 -12.45
CA THR A 48 -5.52 -0.38 -11.66
C THR A 48 -6.42 -0.10 -10.45
N PRO A 49 -7.52 -0.86 -10.24
CA PRO A 49 -8.39 -0.66 -9.09
C PRO A 49 -7.67 -0.84 -7.76
N HIS A 50 -7.87 0.09 -6.81
CA HIS A 50 -7.34 -0.02 -5.45
C HIS A 50 -7.80 -1.29 -4.72
N ALA A 51 -9.02 -1.75 -5.02
CA ALA A 51 -9.55 -3.02 -4.50
C ALA A 51 -8.61 -4.19 -4.85
N GLU A 52 -8.18 -4.30 -6.10
CA GLU A 52 -7.28 -5.36 -6.52
C GLU A 52 -5.86 -5.19 -5.95
N VAL A 53 -5.37 -3.95 -5.88
CA VAL A 53 -4.06 -3.65 -5.27
C VAL A 53 -4.01 -4.11 -3.81
N ILE A 54 -4.98 -3.68 -3.00
CA ILE A 54 -5.02 -4.04 -1.57
C ILE A 54 -5.22 -5.54 -1.41
N ARG A 55 -6.11 -6.16 -2.19
CA ARG A 55 -6.34 -7.61 -2.14
C ARG A 55 -5.04 -8.38 -2.39
N GLN A 56 -4.22 -7.96 -3.35
CA GLN A 56 -2.95 -8.64 -3.66
C GLN A 56 -1.91 -8.47 -2.55
N ILE A 57 -1.74 -7.26 -2.01
CA ILE A 57 -0.80 -7.02 -0.89
C ILE A 57 -1.20 -7.87 0.31
N LEU A 58 -2.48 -7.85 0.70
CA LEU A 58 -2.98 -8.62 1.85
C LEU A 58 -2.81 -10.12 1.62
N ALA A 59 -3.18 -10.62 0.44
CA ALA A 59 -3.01 -12.03 0.12
C ALA A 59 -1.54 -12.47 0.14
N GLY A 60 -0.61 -11.64 -0.35
CA GLY A 60 0.82 -11.94 -0.27
C GLY A 60 1.33 -12.03 1.17
N ILE A 61 0.80 -11.20 2.08
CA ILE A 61 1.13 -11.28 3.51
C ILE A 61 0.56 -12.57 4.13
N GLU A 62 -0.73 -12.85 3.87
CA GLU A 62 -1.45 -14.01 4.43
C GLU A 62 -0.91 -15.36 3.93
N GLU A 63 -0.46 -15.44 2.68
CA GLU A 63 0.19 -16.63 2.11
C GLU A 63 1.48 -17.02 2.82
N GLN A 64 2.11 -16.06 3.52
CA GLN A 64 3.30 -16.29 4.34
C GLN A 64 2.95 -16.55 5.81
N GLU A 65 1.66 -16.75 6.11
CA GLU A 65 1.12 -17.02 7.45
C GLU A 65 1.37 -15.86 8.44
N VAL A 66 1.48 -14.64 7.94
CA VAL A 66 1.67 -13.42 8.75
C VAL A 66 0.37 -12.62 8.81
N ALA A 67 0.06 -12.01 9.95
CA ALA A 67 -1.13 -11.19 10.09
C ALA A 67 -0.97 -9.84 9.35
N ALA A 68 -1.98 -9.42 8.61
CA ALA A 68 -2.01 -8.10 7.98
C ALA A 68 -2.89 -7.14 8.78
N ARG A 69 -2.44 -5.90 8.98
CA ARG A 69 -3.21 -4.83 9.64
C ARG A 69 -3.13 -3.54 8.86
N CYS A 70 -4.27 -2.93 8.55
CA CYS A 70 -4.31 -1.71 7.74
C CYS A 70 -4.48 -0.48 8.63
N ILE A 71 -3.73 0.58 8.29
CA ILE A 71 -3.90 1.90 8.88
C ILE A 71 -4.04 2.95 7.79
N ARG A 72 -4.83 4.00 8.04
CA ARG A 72 -4.85 5.22 7.21
C ARG A 72 -4.03 6.30 7.89
N VAL A 73 -3.01 6.80 7.19
CA VAL A 73 -2.24 7.96 7.62
C VAL A 73 -2.90 9.21 7.07
N ARG A 74 -3.33 10.13 7.95
CA ARG A 74 -4.10 11.32 7.56
C ARG A 74 -3.29 12.62 7.56
N HIS A 75 -2.16 12.65 8.29
CA HIS A 75 -1.39 13.88 8.49
C HIS A 75 -0.25 14.07 7.47
N SER A 76 -0.05 13.13 6.54
CA SER A 76 0.99 13.19 5.52
C SER A 76 0.55 12.43 4.26
N ALA A 77 1.05 12.85 3.10
CA ALA A 77 1.00 12.12 1.84
C ALA A 77 2.40 11.68 1.36
N ASP A 78 3.43 11.82 2.22
CA ASP A 78 4.79 11.38 1.93
C ASP A 78 4.93 9.87 2.17
N LEU A 79 5.33 9.12 1.14
CA LEU A 79 5.43 7.66 1.19
C LEU A 79 6.34 7.15 2.31
N ALA A 80 7.47 7.82 2.56
CA ALA A 80 8.42 7.43 3.60
C ALA A 80 7.82 7.67 4.99
N VAL A 81 7.05 8.76 5.18
CA VAL A 81 6.28 8.97 6.43
C VAL A 81 5.25 7.85 6.63
N LEU A 82 4.53 7.45 5.57
CA LEU A 82 3.53 6.39 5.63
C LEU A 82 4.16 5.06 6.05
N ALA A 83 5.17 4.60 5.30
CA ALA A 83 5.80 3.30 5.52
C ALA A 83 6.52 3.24 6.87
N HIS A 84 7.21 4.32 7.27
CA HIS A 84 7.88 4.36 8.58
C HIS A 84 6.89 4.39 9.74
N THR A 85 5.76 5.10 9.59
CA THR A 85 4.67 5.09 10.57
C THR A 85 4.08 3.70 10.74
N ALA A 86 3.82 2.99 9.64
CA ALA A 86 3.40 1.59 9.66
C ALA A 86 4.42 0.72 10.40
N ALA A 87 5.70 0.82 10.04
CA ALA A 87 6.76 0.02 10.65
C ALA A 87 6.89 0.29 12.16
N LYS A 88 6.75 1.54 12.62
CA LYS A 88 6.78 1.91 14.04
C LYS A 88 5.57 1.38 14.83
N LEU A 89 4.40 1.30 14.19
CA LEU A 89 3.18 0.76 14.79
C LEU A 89 3.10 -0.76 14.69
N SER A 90 3.90 -1.38 13.82
CA SER A 90 3.97 -2.83 13.66
C SER A 90 4.73 -3.47 14.82
N GLY A 91 4.18 -4.56 15.35
CA GLY A 91 4.81 -5.37 16.39
C GLY A 91 6.06 -6.10 15.89
N SER A 92 6.06 -6.62 14.65
CA SER A 92 7.27 -7.15 13.97
C SER A 92 8.29 -6.04 13.68
N GLY A 93 7.82 -4.80 13.53
CA GLY A 93 8.62 -3.67 13.10
C GLY A 93 8.71 -3.51 11.59
N ILE A 94 7.98 -4.31 10.81
CA ILE A 94 7.87 -4.20 9.35
C ILE A 94 6.56 -3.51 8.97
N GLY A 95 6.64 -2.55 8.06
CA GLY A 95 5.50 -1.84 7.52
C GLY A 95 5.60 -1.62 6.02
N ILE A 96 4.44 -1.56 5.37
CA ILE A 96 4.30 -1.18 3.97
C ILE A 96 3.64 0.20 3.92
N GLY A 97 4.13 1.10 3.08
CA GLY A 97 3.42 2.32 2.72
C GLY A 97 2.95 2.27 1.27
N ILE A 98 1.77 2.82 0.98
CA ILE A 98 1.26 2.96 -0.39
C ILE A 98 0.51 4.29 -0.59
N LEU A 99 0.83 4.97 -1.69
CA LEU A 99 0.11 6.16 -2.17
C LEU A 99 -1.03 5.78 -3.12
N SER A 100 -2.05 6.64 -3.27
CA SER A 100 -3.17 6.38 -4.20
C SER A 100 -2.70 6.15 -5.63
N ARG A 101 -1.68 6.89 -6.07
CA ARG A 101 -1.12 6.70 -7.42
C ARG A 101 -0.41 5.33 -7.62
N GLY A 102 -0.21 4.56 -6.55
CA GLY A 102 0.36 3.21 -6.55
C GLY A 102 1.81 3.11 -6.06
N THR A 103 2.52 4.21 -5.80
CA THR A 103 3.91 4.13 -5.31
C THR A 103 3.93 3.46 -3.94
N ALA A 104 4.77 2.44 -3.78
CA ALA A 104 4.83 1.62 -2.58
C ALA A 104 6.26 1.48 -2.05
N MET A 105 6.38 1.07 -0.78
CA MET A 105 7.66 0.86 -0.08
C MET A 105 7.48 -0.16 1.05
N ILE A 106 8.47 -1.03 1.27
CA ILE A 106 8.63 -1.82 2.49
C ILE A 106 9.66 -1.13 3.39
N HIS A 107 9.32 -0.93 4.65
CA HIS A 107 10.14 -0.22 5.63
C HIS A 107 10.28 -1.02 6.92
N GLN A 108 11.40 -0.82 7.61
CA GLN A 108 11.69 -1.40 8.93
C GLN A 108 11.83 -0.29 9.98
N ARG A 109 11.35 -0.51 11.20
CA ARG A 109 11.18 0.56 12.21
C ARG A 109 12.49 1.24 12.63
N ASP A 110 13.61 0.54 12.58
CA ASP A 110 14.91 1.03 13.09
C ASP A 110 15.75 1.69 11.99
N LEU A 111 15.33 1.59 10.73
CA LEU A 111 15.93 2.35 9.64
C LEU A 111 15.61 3.86 9.74
N PRO A 112 16.51 4.72 9.24
CA PRO A 112 16.20 6.13 9.02
C PRO A 112 14.96 6.28 8.14
N ARG A 113 14.11 7.26 8.42
CA ARG A 113 12.82 7.45 7.74
C ARG A 113 12.91 7.48 6.22
N LEU A 114 13.96 8.09 5.65
CA LEU A 114 14.12 8.21 4.19
C LEU A 114 14.84 7.00 3.56
N SER A 115 15.14 5.98 4.34
CA SER A 115 15.63 4.68 3.87
C SER A 115 14.44 3.72 3.65
N SER A 116 14.72 2.50 3.26
CA SER A 116 13.73 1.45 3.03
C SER A 116 14.42 0.09 2.98
N LEU A 117 13.65 -0.99 3.17
CA LEU A 117 14.08 -2.33 2.76
C LEU A 117 13.95 -2.47 1.24
N GLU A 118 12.76 -2.14 0.72
CA GLU A 118 12.48 -2.17 -0.72
C GLU A 118 11.66 -0.95 -1.12
N LEU A 119 11.95 -0.38 -2.29
CA LEU A 119 11.28 0.79 -2.83
C LEU A 119 10.77 0.49 -4.24
N PHE A 120 9.52 0.90 -4.51
CA PHE A 120 8.85 0.73 -5.79
C PHE A 120 8.56 2.10 -6.42
N PRO A 121 9.59 2.78 -6.97
CA PRO A 121 9.52 4.21 -7.28
C PRO A 121 8.72 4.51 -8.55
N GLN A 122 8.57 3.53 -9.45
CA GLN A 122 7.89 3.69 -10.73
C GLN A 122 6.54 2.97 -10.72
N CYS A 123 5.55 3.57 -10.04
CA CYS A 123 4.21 3.00 -9.92
C CYS A 123 3.45 2.69 -11.23
N PRO A 124 3.74 3.32 -12.39
CA PRO A 124 3.15 2.88 -13.67
C PRO A 124 3.56 1.47 -14.12
N LEU A 125 4.64 0.92 -13.55
CA LEU A 125 5.15 -0.41 -13.92
C LEU A 125 4.66 -1.53 -12.99
N LEU A 126 4.03 -1.19 -11.86
CA LEU A 126 3.65 -2.18 -10.85
C LEU A 126 2.41 -2.94 -11.28
N THR A 127 2.52 -4.27 -11.36
CA THR A 127 1.41 -5.18 -11.68
C THR A 127 0.78 -5.72 -10.40
N LEU A 128 -0.37 -6.40 -10.53
CA LEU A 128 -1.00 -7.11 -9.43
C LEU A 128 -0.07 -8.17 -8.81
N ASP A 129 0.72 -8.85 -9.63
CA ASP A 129 1.72 -9.82 -9.15
C ASP A 129 2.83 -9.10 -8.36
N THR A 130 3.29 -7.94 -8.82
CA THR A 130 4.26 -7.14 -8.06
C THR A 130 3.70 -6.76 -6.69
N TYR A 131 2.45 -6.31 -6.60
CA TYR A 131 1.81 -6.01 -5.31
C TYR A 131 1.67 -7.23 -4.40
N ARG A 132 1.42 -8.42 -4.97
CA ARG A 132 1.41 -9.68 -4.19
C ARG A 132 2.80 -10.00 -3.65
N SER A 133 3.85 -9.90 -4.48
CA SER A 133 5.24 -10.10 -4.06
C SER A 133 5.68 -9.09 -3.00
N ILE A 134 5.22 -7.84 -3.06
CA ILE A 134 5.46 -6.83 -2.01
C ILE A 134 4.93 -7.32 -0.65
N GLY A 135 3.71 -7.85 -0.63
CA GLY A 135 3.11 -8.43 0.57
C GLY A 135 3.91 -9.63 1.10
N ALA A 136 4.28 -10.55 0.21
CA ALA A 136 5.05 -11.74 0.56
C ALA A 136 6.44 -11.41 1.11
N ASN A 137 7.18 -10.50 0.47
CA ASN A 137 8.50 -10.08 0.98
C ASN A 137 8.39 -9.37 2.33
N ALA A 138 7.40 -8.49 2.50
CA ALA A 138 7.17 -7.83 3.79
C ALA A 138 6.92 -8.85 4.92
N ALA A 139 6.15 -9.90 4.65
CA ALA A 139 5.91 -10.97 5.62
C ALA A 139 7.17 -11.81 5.89
N GLN A 140 7.98 -12.10 4.87
CA GLN A 140 9.28 -12.77 5.06
C GLN A 140 10.23 -11.93 5.94
N TYR A 141 10.32 -10.61 5.70
CA TYR A 141 11.05 -9.71 6.61
C TYR A 141 10.48 -9.70 8.02
N ALA A 142 9.15 -9.78 8.19
CA ALA A 142 8.51 -9.82 9.51
C ALA A 142 8.88 -11.08 10.30
N LYS A 143 9.15 -12.19 9.61
CA LYS A 143 9.70 -13.43 10.17
C LYS A 143 11.21 -13.38 10.43
N GLY A 144 11.88 -12.28 10.06
CA GLY A 144 13.34 -12.14 10.19
C GLY A 144 14.13 -12.82 9.07
N GLU A 145 13.47 -13.18 7.97
CA GLU A 145 14.10 -13.81 6.81
C GLU A 145 14.78 -12.76 5.91
N SER A 146 15.54 -13.23 4.93
CA SER A 146 16.19 -12.39 3.91
C SER A 146 15.73 -12.84 2.51
N PRO A 147 14.50 -12.49 2.11
CA PRO A 147 13.96 -12.85 0.80
C PRO A 147 14.79 -12.23 -0.32
N GLU A 148 14.73 -12.83 -1.52
CA GLU A 148 15.18 -12.14 -2.71
C GLU A 148 14.28 -10.90 -2.93
N PRO A 149 14.85 -9.69 -3.06
CA PRO A 149 14.05 -8.48 -3.29
C PRO A 149 13.20 -8.61 -4.54
N VAL A 150 12.01 -8.00 -4.52
CA VAL A 150 11.14 -7.99 -5.69
C VAL A 150 11.90 -7.37 -6.87
N PRO A 151 11.93 -8.02 -8.05
CA PRO A 151 12.72 -7.55 -9.18
C PRO A 151 12.46 -6.09 -9.51
N THR A 152 13.54 -5.30 -9.59
CA THR A 152 13.43 -3.86 -9.85
C THR A 152 12.94 -3.62 -11.28
N LEU A 153 11.82 -2.89 -11.39
CA LEU A 153 11.29 -2.42 -12.66
C LEU A 153 11.77 -1.00 -12.94
N ASN A 154 12.36 -0.78 -14.12
CA ASN A 154 12.85 0.53 -14.52
C ASN A 154 12.58 0.78 -16.01
N ASP A 155 11.76 1.79 -16.30
CA ASP A 155 11.52 2.33 -17.63
C ASP A 155 11.98 3.79 -17.66
N GLN A 156 12.99 4.06 -18.48
CA GLN A 156 13.52 5.41 -18.73
C GLN A 156 12.47 6.39 -19.26
N MET A 157 11.40 5.91 -19.91
CA MET A 157 10.27 6.71 -20.40
C MET A 157 9.16 6.89 -19.37
N ALA A 158 9.24 6.23 -18.19
CA ALA A 158 8.23 6.37 -17.15
C ALA A 158 8.12 7.83 -16.68
N ARG A 159 9.25 8.50 -16.48
CA ARG A 159 9.27 9.90 -16.04
C ARG A 159 8.67 10.84 -17.11
N PRO A 160 9.16 10.86 -18.36
CA PRO A 160 8.57 11.68 -19.43
C PRO A 160 7.05 11.50 -19.58
N ARG A 161 6.55 10.27 -19.47
CA ARG A 161 5.12 9.97 -19.66
C ARG A 161 4.25 10.30 -18.45
N TRP A 162 4.74 10.02 -17.25
CA TRP A 162 3.88 9.96 -16.07
C TRP A 162 4.17 11.00 -15.00
N GLN A 163 5.32 11.70 -15.02
CA GLN A 163 5.69 12.59 -13.93
C GLN A 163 4.69 13.73 -13.72
N ALA A 164 4.16 14.32 -14.80
CA ALA A 164 3.14 15.36 -14.72
C ALA A 164 1.83 14.84 -14.09
N LYS A 165 1.32 13.68 -14.55
CA LYS A 165 0.14 13.02 -13.96
C LYS A 165 0.39 12.68 -12.48
N ALA A 166 1.56 12.13 -12.16
CA ALA A 166 1.94 11.76 -10.81
C ALA A 166 2.02 12.95 -9.85
N ALA A 167 2.42 14.14 -10.33
CA ALA A 167 2.43 15.37 -9.56
C ALA A 167 1.00 15.89 -9.29
N LEU A 168 0.11 15.87 -10.29
CA LEU A 168 -1.28 16.27 -10.12
C LEU A 168 -2.04 15.34 -9.17
N LEU A 169 -1.85 14.02 -9.31
CA LEU A 169 -2.44 13.04 -8.38
C LEU A 169 -1.94 13.25 -6.95
N HIS A 170 -0.64 13.48 -6.77
CA HIS A 170 -0.06 13.73 -5.45
C HIS A 170 -0.51 15.07 -4.85
N LEU A 171 -0.69 16.11 -5.66
CA LEU A 171 -1.27 17.39 -5.23
C LEU A 171 -2.70 17.16 -4.67
N LYS A 172 -3.53 16.42 -5.41
CA LYS A 172 -4.91 16.10 -5.00
C LYS A 172 -4.97 15.21 -3.75
N GLU A 173 -4.04 14.29 -3.61
CA GLU A 173 -3.89 13.49 -2.38
C GLU A 173 -3.45 14.36 -1.18
N THR A 174 -2.56 15.32 -1.41
CA THR A 174 -2.07 16.27 -0.40
C THR A 174 -3.19 17.19 0.09
N GLU A 175 -4.12 17.60 -0.79
CA GLU A 175 -5.33 18.35 -0.41
C GLU A 175 -6.23 17.58 0.59
N GLN A 176 -6.11 16.24 0.67
CA GLN A 176 -6.87 15.41 1.62
C GLN A 176 -6.20 15.30 3.00
N ILE A 177 -5.02 15.89 3.20
CA ILE A 177 -4.32 15.83 4.50
C ILE A 177 -5.15 16.55 5.58
N ARG A 178 -5.32 15.87 6.71
CA ARG A 178 -5.92 16.41 7.94
C ARG A 178 -4.81 16.59 8.97
N LYS A 179 -4.21 17.79 9.02
CA LYS A 179 -3.12 18.12 9.94
C LYS A 179 -3.46 17.78 11.40
N GLY A 180 -2.47 17.27 12.15
CA GLY A 180 -2.62 16.89 13.56
C GLY A 180 -3.34 15.57 13.83
N ASN A 181 -3.94 14.93 12.82
CA ASN A 181 -4.62 13.65 13.00
C ASN A 181 -3.62 12.50 13.15
N LYS A 182 -3.80 11.70 14.19
CA LYS A 182 -3.07 10.45 14.36
C LYS A 182 -3.52 9.44 13.30
N PRO A 183 -2.68 8.45 12.96
CA PRO A 183 -3.10 7.33 12.12
C PRO A 183 -4.30 6.61 12.74
N VAL A 184 -5.19 6.11 11.89
CA VAL A 184 -6.40 5.38 12.29
C VAL A 184 -6.32 3.98 11.73
N GLU A 185 -6.62 2.98 12.55
CA GLU A 185 -6.73 1.60 12.12
C GLU A 185 -8.02 1.42 11.32
N VAL A 186 -7.92 0.71 10.20
CA VAL A 186 -9.02 0.55 9.26
C VAL A 186 -9.14 -0.91 8.82
N THR A 187 -10.36 -1.36 8.57
CA THR A 187 -10.64 -2.69 8.03
C THR A 187 -11.12 -2.56 6.57
N PRO A 188 -10.48 -3.24 5.61
CA PRO A 188 -10.96 -3.25 4.23
C PRO A 188 -12.30 -4.00 4.13
N LYS A 189 -13.27 -3.41 3.44
CA LYS A 189 -14.56 -4.02 3.08
C LYS A 189 -14.63 -4.12 1.57
N PHE A 190 -14.58 -5.34 1.08
CA PHE A 190 -14.77 -5.64 -0.33
C PHE A 190 -16.24 -5.91 -0.61
N SER A 191 -16.75 -5.35 -1.70
CA SER A 191 -18.09 -5.67 -2.21
C SER A 191 -18.06 -5.80 -3.72
N VAL A 192 -19.06 -6.48 -4.27
CA VAL A 192 -19.31 -6.48 -5.71
C VAL A 192 -19.70 -5.05 -6.10
N ALA A 193 -19.04 -4.46 -7.10
CA ALA A 193 -19.47 -3.15 -7.59
C ALA A 193 -20.90 -3.29 -8.11
N ALA A 194 -21.77 -2.37 -7.69
CA ALA A 194 -23.10 -2.28 -8.29
C ALA A 194 -22.92 -2.08 -9.80
N ALA A 195 -23.56 -2.94 -10.59
CA ALA A 195 -23.70 -2.69 -12.02
C ALA A 195 -24.43 -1.36 -12.18
N VAL A 196 -23.76 -0.36 -12.75
CA VAL A 196 -24.35 0.92 -13.13
C VAL A 196 -24.97 0.76 -14.51
#